data_AF-A0A7G8J4I7-F1
#
_entry.id   AF-A0A7G8J4I7-F1
#
_cell.length_a   1.000
_cell.length_b   1.000
_cell.length_c   1.000
_cell.angle_alpha   90.00
_cell.angle_beta   90.00
_cell.angle_gamma   90.00
#
_symmetry.space_group_name_H-M   'P 1'
#
loop_
_entity.id
_entity.type
_entity.pdbx_description
1 polymer ?
#
loop_
_entity_poly.entity_id
_entity_poly.type
_entity_poly.pdbx_seq_one_letter_code
_entity_poly.pdbx_strand_id
1 'polypeptide(L)'
;MQLVDLQVALSVHEVACNRFLNRLSHRLNNMNPPDQQGIATEATIESIQQALNDLLHQLAPSLSKKSEAMASDPISRIEYCMTLVKSEASLAASLIADCAPQGRPMLAQAQQTLKSLESLQRLGKTAIKA
;
A
#
# COMPACT_ATOMS: atom_id res chain seq x y z
N MET A 1 10.28 -31.88 16.17
CA MET A 1 10.04 -30.55 16.79
C MET A 1 9.94 -29.50 15.69
N GLN A 2 8.97 -29.68 14.78
CA GLN A 2 8.83 -28.93 13.53
C GLN A 2 7.35 -28.98 13.14
N LEU A 3 6.71 -27.81 13.09
CA LEU A 3 5.34 -27.47 12.61
C LEU A 3 4.65 -26.44 13.52
N VAL A 4 5.03 -26.35 14.80
CA VAL A 4 4.38 -25.43 15.76
C VAL A 4 4.89 -23.98 15.60
N ASP A 5 6.17 -23.79 15.27
CA ASP A 5 6.77 -22.45 15.13
C ASP A 5 6.25 -21.63 13.93
N LEU A 6 5.82 -22.28 12.85
CA LEU A 6 5.29 -21.58 11.68
C LEU A 6 3.83 -21.14 11.90
N GLN A 7 3.06 -21.94 12.65
CA GLN A 7 1.70 -21.56 13.10
C GLN A 7 1.75 -20.34 14.02
N VAL A 8 2.74 -20.29 14.94
CA VAL A 8 2.93 -19.16 15.86
C VAL A 8 3.35 -17.90 15.10
N ALA A 9 4.18 -17.99 14.06
CA ALA A 9 4.58 -16.83 13.26
C ALA A 9 3.41 -16.20 12.46
N LEU A 10 2.47 -17.02 11.98
CA LEU A 10 1.23 -16.54 11.35
C LEU A 10 0.28 -15.91 12.40
N SER A 11 0.17 -16.50 13.60
CA SER A 11 -0.64 -15.96 14.69
C SER A 11 -0.10 -14.63 15.26
N VAL A 12 1.23 -14.41 15.26
CA VAL A 12 1.83 -13.14 15.72
C VAL A 12 1.53 -11.98 14.74
N HIS A 13 1.37 -12.26 13.44
CA HIS A 13 0.99 -11.25 12.44
C HIS A 13 -0.48 -10.81 12.60
N GLU A 14 -1.38 -11.75 12.90
CA GLU A 14 -2.81 -11.47 13.10
C GLU A 14 -3.08 -10.68 14.40
N VAL A 15 -2.36 -10.98 15.48
CA VAL A 15 -2.47 -10.26 16.76
C VAL A 15 -1.87 -8.84 16.68
N ALA A 16 -0.80 -8.65 15.90
CA ALA A 16 -0.22 -7.33 15.68
C ALA A 16 -1.15 -6.41 14.87
N CYS A 17 -1.84 -6.95 13.86
CA CYS A 17 -2.87 -6.25 13.09
C CYS A 17 -4.07 -5.84 13.97
N ASN A 18 -4.60 -6.75 14.79
CA ASN A 18 -5.73 -6.43 15.67
C ASN A 18 -5.41 -5.39 16.75
N ARG A 19 -4.19 -5.40 17.30
CA ARG A 19 -3.74 -4.40 18.29
C ARG A 19 -3.47 -3.03 17.67
N PHE A 20 -3.21 -2.99 16.37
CA PHE A 20 -3.05 -1.75 15.60
C PHE A 20 -4.41 -1.16 15.23
N LEU A 21 -5.36 -1.98 14.78
CA LEU A 21 -6.73 -1.56 14.45
C LEU A 21 -7.48 -0.99 15.67
N ASN A 22 -7.34 -1.61 16.85
CA ASN A 22 -7.94 -1.09 18.10
C ASN A 22 -7.35 0.28 18.52
N ARG A 23 -6.06 0.53 18.26
CA ARG A 23 -5.42 1.83 18.54
C ARG A 23 -5.82 2.91 17.54
N LEU A 24 -6.11 2.53 16.30
CA LEU A 24 -6.62 3.43 15.26
C LEU A 24 -8.09 3.81 15.49
N SER A 25 -8.93 2.86 15.88
CA SER A 25 -10.34 3.11 16.25
C SER A 25 -10.45 4.11 17.41
N HIS A 26 -9.61 3.99 18.43
CA HIS A 26 -9.60 4.90 19.58
C HIS A 26 -9.12 6.33 19.23
N ARG A 27 -8.34 6.49 18.15
CA ARG A 27 -7.86 7.79 17.67
C ARG A 27 -8.84 8.50 16.74
N LEU A 28 -9.64 7.74 15.98
CA LEU A 28 -10.66 8.29 15.08
C LEU A 28 -11.88 8.84 15.83
N ASN A 29 -12.18 8.34 17.03
CA ASN A 29 -13.32 8.78 17.83
C ASN A 29 -13.15 10.15 18.53
N ASN A 30 -12.02 10.84 18.37
CA ASN A 30 -11.72 11.99 19.24
C ASN A 30 -11.23 13.28 18.55
N MET A 31 -11.46 13.47 17.25
CA MET A 31 -11.15 14.75 16.59
C MET A 31 -12.19 15.06 15.50
N ASN A 32 -13.16 15.90 15.84
CA ASN A 32 -13.93 16.67 14.88
C ASN A 32 -13.91 18.15 15.32
N PRO A 33 -13.41 19.06 14.49
CA PRO A 33 -13.91 20.42 14.46
C PRO A 33 -14.61 20.70 13.12
N PRO A 34 -15.65 21.56 13.11
CA PRO A 34 -16.37 21.88 11.89
C PRO A 34 -15.67 23.00 11.11
N ASP A 35 -15.88 22.93 9.79
CA ASP A 35 -15.92 24.00 8.80
C ASP A 35 -14.64 24.81 8.53
N GLN A 36 -14.14 24.70 7.30
CA GLN A 36 -13.78 25.89 6.50
C GLN A 36 -13.73 25.55 5.01
N GLN A 37 -14.76 26.02 4.30
CA GLN A 37 -14.83 26.16 2.85
C GLN A 37 -13.66 27.03 2.36
N GLY A 38 -12.76 26.42 1.60
CA GLY A 38 -11.84 27.09 0.68
C GLY A 38 -12.13 26.56 -0.71
N ILE A 39 -12.43 27.46 -1.64
CA ILE A 39 -12.83 27.18 -3.02
C ILE A 39 -11.71 26.38 -3.71
N ALA A 40 -11.84 25.05 -3.71
CA ALA A 40 -10.98 24.18 -4.50
C ALA A 40 -11.54 24.20 -5.92
N THR A 41 -10.75 24.73 -6.86
CA THR A 41 -10.94 24.47 -8.29
C THR A 41 -11.28 22.99 -8.48
N GLU A 42 -12.43 22.70 -9.08
CA GLU A 42 -12.83 21.33 -9.43
C GLU A 42 -11.69 20.70 -10.23
N ALA A 43 -10.92 19.82 -9.58
CA ALA A 43 -9.91 19.04 -10.26
C ALA A 43 -10.67 18.10 -11.20
N THR A 44 -10.41 18.20 -12.51
CA THR A 44 -11.01 17.29 -13.46
C THR A 44 -10.55 15.87 -13.17
N ILE A 45 -11.40 14.87 -13.46
CA ILE A 45 -11.05 13.46 -13.28
C ILE A 45 -9.75 13.12 -14.01
N GLU A 46 -9.53 13.69 -15.21
CA GLU A 46 -8.29 13.55 -15.97
C GLU A 46 -7.07 14.10 -15.23
N SER A 47 -7.18 15.28 -14.61
CA SER A 47 -6.11 15.86 -13.78
C SER A 47 -5.79 14.99 -12.57
N ILE A 48 -6.81 14.43 -11.91
CA ILE A 48 -6.64 13.51 -10.78
C ILE A 48 -5.95 12.22 -11.25
N GLN A 49 -6.39 11.65 -12.37
CA GLN A 49 -5.80 10.45 -12.94
C GLN A 49 -4.32 10.64 -13.30
N GLN A 50 -3.99 11.78 -13.91
CA GLN A 50 -2.60 12.13 -14.23
C GLN A 50 -1.76 12.27 -12.95
N ALA A 51 -2.27 12.99 -11.94
CA ALA A 51 -1.58 13.14 -10.66
C ALA A 51 -1.33 11.79 -9.95
N LEU A 52 -2.29 10.86 -10.00
CA LEU A 52 -2.10 9.51 -9.46
C LEU A 52 -0.98 8.75 -10.18
N ASN A 53 -0.92 8.85 -11.51
CA ASN A 53 0.14 8.24 -12.31
C ASN A 53 1.52 8.84 -11.99
N ASP A 54 1.59 10.16 -11.80
CA ASP A 54 2.83 10.85 -11.45
C ASP A 54 3.31 10.47 -10.04
N LEU A 55 2.38 10.40 -9.07
CA LEU A 55 2.69 9.94 -7.71
C LEU A 55 3.14 8.48 -7.69
N LEU A 56 2.50 7.61 -8.49
CA LEU A 56 2.95 6.23 -8.65
C LEU A 56 4.39 6.17 -9.20
N HIS A 57 4.72 7.00 -10.18
CA HIS A 57 6.07 7.09 -10.73
C HIS A 57 7.10 7.53 -9.68
N GLN A 58 6.77 8.55 -8.87
CA GLN A 58 7.67 9.04 -7.81
C GLN A 58 7.89 8.01 -6.70
N LEU A 59 6.83 7.30 -6.29
CA LEU A 59 6.89 6.32 -5.20
C LEU A 59 7.52 4.99 -5.61
N ALA A 60 7.28 4.54 -6.84
CA ALA A 60 7.74 3.25 -7.33
C ALA A 60 8.05 3.31 -8.85
N PRO A 61 9.19 3.92 -9.26
CA PRO A 61 9.51 4.15 -10.66
C PRO A 61 9.53 2.86 -11.51
N SER A 62 10.07 1.78 -10.94
CA SER A 62 10.14 0.48 -11.62
C SER A 62 8.77 -0.14 -11.85
N LEU A 63 7.86 -0.06 -10.88
CA LEU A 63 6.49 -0.58 -10.99
C LEU A 63 5.64 0.29 -11.92
N SER A 64 5.82 1.62 -11.86
CA SER A 64 5.23 2.56 -12.79
C SER A 64 5.57 2.18 -14.22
N LYS A 65 6.86 1.99 -14.54
CA LYS A 65 7.29 1.62 -15.90
C LYS A 65 6.72 0.27 -16.35
N LYS A 66 6.70 -0.74 -15.46
CA LYS A 66 6.11 -2.06 -15.76
C LYS A 66 4.61 -2.01 -16.07
N SER A 67 3.91 -0.99 -15.57
CA SER A 67 2.45 -0.86 -15.66
C SER A 67 1.99 0.29 -16.55
N GLU A 68 2.88 0.85 -17.37
CA GLU A 68 2.62 2.04 -18.21
C GLU A 68 1.43 1.85 -19.17
N ALA A 69 1.23 0.62 -19.69
CA ALA A 69 0.10 0.29 -20.55
C ALA A 69 -1.28 0.44 -19.86
N MET A 70 -1.32 0.56 -18.53
CA MET A 70 -2.54 0.75 -17.73
C MET A 70 -2.75 2.20 -17.30
N ALA A 71 -2.01 3.17 -17.87
CA ALA A 71 -2.07 4.57 -17.44
C ALA A 71 -3.48 5.20 -17.55
N SER A 72 -4.36 4.67 -18.41
CA SER A 72 -5.75 5.12 -18.56
C SER A 72 -6.67 4.73 -17.38
N ASP A 73 -6.27 3.76 -16.56
CA ASP A 73 -6.98 3.39 -15.32
C ASP A 73 -5.97 3.31 -14.15
N PRO A 74 -5.67 4.46 -13.53
CA PRO A 74 -4.68 4.52 -12.45
C PRO A 74 -5.03 3.67 -11.23
N ILE A 75 -6.32 3.43 -10.94
CA ILE A 75 -6.71 2.63 -9.77
C ILE A 75 -6.38 1.16 -10.00
N SER A 76 -6.81 0.61 -11.16
CA SER A 76 -6.44 -0.76 -11.54
C SER A 76 -4.93 -0.92 -11.71
N ARG A 77 -4.26 0.12 -12.21
CA ARG A 77 -2.79 0.16 -12.31
C ARG A 77 -2.11 0.03 -10.94
N ILE A 78 -2.56 0.79 -9.94
CA ILE A 78 -2.04 0.70 -8.57
C ILE A 78 -2.29 -0.70 -7.99
N GLU A 79 -3.47 -1.28 -8.21
CA GLU A 79 -3.81 -2.65 -7.77
C GLU A 79 -2.91 -3.71 -8.40
N TYR A 80 -2.60 -3.57 -9.69
CA TYR A 80 -1.62 -4.42 -10.37
C TYR A 80 -0.22 -4.28 -9.74
N CYS A 81 0.25 -3.05 -9.49
CA CYS A 81 1.53 -2.83 -8.81
C CYS A 81 1.56 -3.44 -7.40
N MET A 82 0.47 -3.35 -6.64
CA MET A 82 0.36 -3.99 -5.33
C MET A 82 0.48 -5.52 -5.43
N THR A 83 -0.08 -6.14 -6.48
CA THR A 83 0.03 -7.58 -6.72
C THR A 83 1.48 -7.99 -7.00
N LEU A 84 2.22 -7.21 -7.79
CA LEU A 84 3.65 -7.44 -8.01
C LEU A 84 4.46 -7.35 -6.71
N VAL A 85 4.21 -6.32 -5.89
CA VAL A 85 4.90 -6.13 -4.60
C VAL A 85 4.59 -7.26 -3.61
N LYS A 86 3.36 -7.77 -3.60
CA LYS A 86 3.00 -8.96 -2.79
C LYS A 86 3.79 -10.19 -3.24
N SER A 87 4.00 -10.37 -4.54
CA SER A 87 4.86 -11.44 -5.06
C SER A 87 6.32 -11.25 -4.65
N GLU A 88 6.84 -10.01 -4.69
CA GLU A 88 8.18 -9.68 -4.20
C GLU A 88 8.32 -9.95 -2.69
N ALA A 89 7.30 -9.64 -1.88
CA ALA A 89 7.29 -9.96 -0.45
C ALA A 89 7.30 -11.48 -0.20
N SER A 90 6.56 -12.26 -1.01
CA SER A 90 6.58 -13.73 -0.93
C SER A 90 7.96 -14.29 -1.29
N LEU A 91 8.61 -13.78 -2.34
CA LEU A 91 9.98 -14.16 -2.68
C LEU A 91 10.95 -13.82 -1.54
N ALA A 92 10.81 -12.63 -0.94
CA ALA A 92 11.63 -12.22 0.19
C ALA A 92 11.45 -13.16 1.40
N ALA A 93 10.22 -13.62 1.66
CA ALA A 93 9.95 -14.61 2.70
C ALA A 93 10.64 -15.95 2.42
N SER A 94 10.62 -16.43 1.17
CA SER A 94 11.38 -17.64 0.77
C SER A 94 12.88 -17.45 0.98
N LEU A 95 13.43 -16.29 0.60
CA LEU A 95 14.84 -15.97 0.82
C LEU A 95 15.21 -15.94 2.31
N ILE A 96 14.31 -15.47 3.19
CA ILE A 96 14.53 -15.53 4.64
C ILE A 96 14.54 -16.99 5.13
N ALA A 97 13.64 -17.83 4.61
CA ALA A 97 13.59 -19.26 4.95
C ALA A 97 14.88 -19.98 4.53
N ASP A 98 15.43 -19.61 3.36
CA ASP A 98 16.72 -20.11 2.85
C ASP A 98 17.93 -19.43 3.52
N CYS A 99 17.72 -18.63 4.56
CA CYS A 99 18.74 -17.87 5.28
C CYS A 99 19.58 -16.92 4.41
N ALA A 100 19.03 -16.48 3.27
CA ALA A 100 19.69 -15.55 2.38
C ALA A 100 19.71 -14.13 3.00
N PRO A 101 20.88 -13.48 3.06
CA PRO A 101 21.05 -12.22 3.82
C PRO A 101 20.18 -11.07 3.27
N GLN A 102 19.85 -11.10 1.98
CA GLN A 102 19.02 -10.09 1.32
C GLN A 102 17.51 -10.25 1.60
N GLY A 103 17.06 -11.37 2.18
CA GLY A 103 15.62 -11.61 2.37
C GLY A 103 14.94 -10.60 3.29
N ARG A 104 15.54 -10.30 4.45
CA ARG A 104 15.00 -9.32 5.41
C ARG A 104 14.90 -7.88 4.86
N PRO A 105 15.96 -7.31 4.25
CA PRO A 105 15.86 -5.96 3.68
C PRO A 105 14.87 -5.92 2.51
N MET A 106 14.81 -6.97 1.68
CA MET A 106 13.83 -7.06 0.59
C MET A 106 12.39 -7.08 1.11
N LEU A 107 12.11 -7.85 2.17
CA LEU A 107 10.78 -7.90 2.78
C LEU A 107 10.38 -6.54 3.37
N ALA A 108 11.30 -5.87 4.07
CA ALA A 108 11.05 -4.55 4.64
C ALA A 108 10.75 -3.51 3.55
N GLN A 109 11.51 -3.54 2.44
CA GLN A 109 11.28 -2.68 1.28
C GLN A 109 9.91 -2.96 0.64
N ALA A 110 9.58 -4.23 0.39
CA ALA A 110 8.29 -4.60 -0.20
C ALA A 110 7.11 -4.16 0.68
N GLN A 111 7.21 -4.34 2.01
CA GLN A 111 6.20 -3.88 2.96
C GLN A 111 6.04 -2.36 2.96
N GLN A 112 7.13 -1.60 2.87
CA GLN A 112 7.07 -0.14 2.81
C GLN A 112 6.44 0.33 1.50
N THR A 113 6.83 -0.26 0.36
CA THR A 113 6.23 0.03 -0.94
C THR A 113 4.73 -0.27 -0.94
N LEU A 114 4.31 -1.40 -0.36
CA LEU A 114 2.90 -1.77 -0.28
C LEU A 114 2.07 -0.74 0.50
N LYS A 115 2.57 -0.25 1.64
CA LYS A 115 1.91 0.82 2.43
C LYS A 115 1.74 2.10 1.63
N SER A 116 2.75 2.49 0.85
CA SER A 116 2.68 3.67 -0.01
C SER A 116 1.62 3.50 -1.11
N LEU A 117 1.61 2.34 -1.79
CA LEU A 117 0.62 2.04 -2.82
C LEU A 117 -0.81 1.95 -2.29
N GLU A 118 -1.02 1.35 -1.12
CA GLU A 118 -2.32 1.32 -0.45
C GLU A 118 -2.83 2.73 -0.09
N SER A 119 -1.93 3.61 0.34
CA SER A 119 -2.27 5.01 0.63
C SER A 119 -2.66 5.77 -0.63
N LEU A 120 -1.91 5.57 -1.72
CA LEU A 120 -2.21 6.16 -3.03
C LEU A 120 -3.54 5.63 -3.59
N GLN A 121 -3.81 4.34 -3.45
CA GLN A 121 -5.09 3.73 -3.87
C GLN A 121 -6.27 4.33 -3.10
N ARG A 122 -6.15 4.49 -1.78
CA ARG A 122 -7.20 5.14 -0.97
C ARG A 122 -7.44 6.57 -1.41
N LEU A 123 -6.37 7.34 -1.61
CA LEU A 123 -6.45 8.71 -2.13
C LEU A 123 -7.20 8.75 -3.46
N GLY A 124 -6.80 7.91 -4.42
CA GLY A 124 -7.44 7.86 -5.73
C GLY A 124 -8.89 7.43 -5.69
N LYS A 125 -9.25 6.43 -4.87
CA LYS A 125 -10.64 5.99 -4.69
C LYS A 125 -11.51 7.07 -4.07
N THR A 126 -10.98 7.92 -3.19
CA THR A 126 -11.72 9.06 -2.63
C THR A 126 -11.83 10.20 -3.63
N ALA A 127 -10.75 10.51 -4.37
CA ALA A 127 -10.70 11.64 -5.29
C ALA A 127 -11.53 11.43 -6.57
N ILE A 128 -11.61 10.20 -7.10
CA ILE A 128 -12.36 9.89 -8.34
C ILE A 128 -13.86 9.65 -8.06
N LYS A 129 -14.23 9.36 -6.80
CA LYS A 129 -15.64 9.20 -6.39
C LYS A 129 -16.33 10.51 -5.98
N ALA A 130 -15.57 11.57 -5.78
CA ALA A 130 -16.06 12.91 -5.47
C ALA A 130 -16.52 13.61 -6.75
#